data_AF-A0A0C1H9R4-F1
#
_entry.id   AF-A0A0C1H9R4-F1
#
_cell.length_a   1.000
_cell.length_b   1.000
_cell.length_c   1.000
_cell.angle_alpha   90.00
_cell.angle_beta   90.00
_cell.angle_gamma   90.00
#
_symmetry.space_group_name_H-M   'P 1'
#
loop_
_entity.id
_entity.type
_entity.pdbx_description
1 polymer ?
#
loop_
_entity_poly.entity_id
_entity_poly.type
_entity_poly.pdbx_seq_one_letter_code
_entity_poly.pdbx_strand_id
1 'polypeptide(L)'
;MVMIIEQDRLDSMLTRLKLLAIRDSLDHLLDQAIEQKLTLRESLRLLVEHELSCKEEQRIKMAIKIAKFPCVRTLDLFRNSRI
;
A
#
# COMPACT_ATOMS: atom_id res chain seq x y z
N MET A 1 26.30 -13.10 -5.35
CA MET A 1 25.98 -12.63 -6.72
C MET A 1 24.63 -13.16 -7.20
N VAL A 2 24.34 -14.46 -7.12
CA VAL A 2 23.03 -15.05 -7.51
C VAL A 2 21.84 -14.46 -6.74
N MET A 3 21.95 -14.28 -5.43
CA MET A 3 20.87 -13.73 -4.59
C MET A 3 20.47 -12.28 -4.97
N ILE A 4 21.44 -11.46 -5.40
CA ILE A 4 21.23 -10.06 -5.79
C ILE A 4 20.51 -9.98 -7.14
N ILE A 5 20.84 -10.88 -8.08
CA ILE A 5 20.24 -10.94 -9.41
C ILE A 5 18.75 -11.32 -9.31
N GLU A 6 18.39 -12.25 -8.42
CA GLU A 6 17.00 -12.63 -8.19
C GLU A 6 16.18 -11.51 -7.53
N GLN A 7 16.81 -10.74 -6.63
CA GLN A 7 16.17 -9.58 -5.99
C GLN A 7 15.93 -8.44 -6.99
N ASP A 8 16.93 -8.09 -7.82
CA ASP A 8 16.76 -7.09 -8.89
C ASP A 8 15.69 -7.48 -9.92
N ARG A 9 15.58 -8.78 -10.22
CA ARG A 9 14.54 -9.31 -11.10
C ARG A 9 13.15 -9.17 -10.47
N LEU A 10 13.02 -9.50 -9.20
CA LEU A 10 11.77 -9.36 -8.46
C LEU A 10 11.33 -7.89 -8.41
N ASP A 11 12.24 -6.98 -8.10
CA ASP A 11 11.96 -5.54 -8.07
C ASP A 11 11.52 -5.00 -9.42
N SER A 12 12.13 -5.48 -10.51
CA SER A 12 11.72 -5.15 -11.88
C SER A 12 10.31 -5.65 -12.18
N MET A 13 9.97 -6.88 -11.79
CA MET A 13 8.63 -7.45 -11.97
C MET A 13 7.58 -6.68 -11.16
N LEU A 14 7.86 -6.39 -9.88
CA LEU A 14 6.97 -5.61 -9.01
C LEU A 14 6.75 -4.19 -9.57
N THR A 15 7.80 -3.55 -10.06
CA THR A 15 7.72 -2.23 -10.69
C THR A 15 6.84 -2.26 -11.95
N ARG A 16 6.99 -3.28 -12.81
CA ARG A 16 6.17 -3.43 -14.03
C ARG A 16 4.69 -3.68 -13.72
N LEU A 17 4.41 -4.44 -12.67
CA LEU A 17 3.04 -4.68 -12.18
C LEU A 17 2.47 -3.51 -11.38
N LYS A 18 3.24 -2.42 -11.22
CA LYS A 18 2.91 -1.25 -10.39
C LYS A 18 2.58 -1.66 -8.95
N LEU A 19 3.32 -2.64 -8.41
CA LEU A 19 3.22 -3.12 -7.04
C LEU A 19 4.30 -2.45 -6.18
N LEU A 20 4.26 -1.11 -6.16
CA LEU A 20 5.34 -0.31 -5.58
C LEU A 20 5.32 -0.37 -4.05
N ALA A 21 4.13 -0.45 -3.44
CA ALA A 21 4.03 -0.52 -1.99
C ALA A 21 4.57 -1.86 -1.49
N ILE A 22 4.24 -2.96 -2.17
CA ILE A 22 4.83 -4.28 -1.85
C ILE A 22 6.35 -4.24 -2.05
N ARG A 23 6.85 -3.67 -3.15
CA ARG A 23 8.29 -3.61 -3.41
C ARG A 23 9.04 -2.89 -2.28
N ASP A 24 8.52 -1.74 -1.84
CA ASP A 24 9.21 -0.90 -0.87
C ASP A 24 9.11 -1.47 0.58
N SER A 25 8.14 -2.35 0.86
CA SER A 25 7.96 -2.97 2.19
C SER A 25 8.08 -4.50 2.19
N LEU A 26 8.59 -5.11 1.13
CA LEU A 26 8.56 -6.56 0.93
C LEU A 26 9.17 -7.33 2.10
N ASP A 27 10.39 -6.96 2.50
CA ASP A 27 11.10 -7.61 3.60
C ASP A 27 10.29 -7.52 4.90
N HIS A 28 9.73 -6.35 5.19
CA HIS A 28 8.90 -6.14 6.37
C HIS A 28 7.61 -6.99 6.36
N LEU A 29 6.93 -7.07 5.21
CA LEU A 29 5.71 -7.88 5.07
C LEU A 29 6.00 -9.38 5.19
N LEU A 30 7.16 -9.82 4.72
CA LEU A 30 7.61 -11.21 4.87
C LEU A 30 7.96 -11.54 6.32
N ASP A 31 8.67 -10.65 7.01
CA ASP A 31 8.97 -10.79 8.44
C ASP A 31 7.67 -10.88 9.26
N GLN A 32 6.70 -9.99 8.99
CA GLN A 32 5.38 -10.03 9.62
C GLN A 32 4.63 -11.34 9.36
N ALA A 33 4.72 -11.88 8.13
CA ALA A 33 4.09 -13.15 7.79
C ALA A 33 4.74 -14.33 8.54
N ILE A 34 6.06 -14.28 8.75
CA ILE A 34 6.79 -15.27 9.54
C ILE A 34 6.40 -15.17 11.02
N GLU A 35 6.40 -13.97 11.58
CA GLU A 35 6.01 -13.70 12.97
C GLU A 35 4.60 -14.19 13.28
N GLN A 36 3.66 -13.93 12.35
CA GLN A 36 2.26 -14.34 12.48
C GLN A 36 2.02 -15.80 12.06
N LYS A 37 3.06 -16.52 11.63
CA LYS A 37 3.00 -17.91 11.13
C LYS A 37 1.92 -18.11 10.06
N LEU A 38 1.79 -17.14 9.17
CA LEU A 38 0.77 -17.16 8.13
C LEU A 38 1.05 -18.28 7.14
N THR A 39 -0.01 -18.91 6.66
CA THR A 39 0.08 -19.81 5.51
C THR A 39 0.43 -19.01 4.26
N LEU A 40 1.03 -19.65 3.25
CA LEU A 40 1.36 -19.03 1.96
C LEU A 40 0.20 -18.21 1.36
N ARG A 41 -1.03 -18.72 1.49
CA ARG A 41 -2.23 -18.04 0.99
C ARG A 41 -2.57 -16.79 1.80
N GLU A 42 -2.38 -16.83 3.11
CA GLU A 42 -2.58 -15.69 3.99
C GLU A 42 -1.50 -14.62 3.80
N SER A 43 -0.24 -15.02 3.61
CA SER A 43 0.84 -14.10 3.26
C SER A 43 0.55 -13.40 1.93
N LEU A 44 0.17 -14.15 0.89
CA LEU A 44 -0.24 -13.57 -0.39
C LEU A 44 -1.39 -12.57 -0.25
N ARG A 45 -2.40 -12.92 0.57
CA ARG A 45 -3.52 -12.03 0.87
C ARG A 45 -3.04 -10.75 1.55
N LEU A 46 -2.19 -10.85 2.56
CA LEU A 46 -1.62 -9.71 3.28
C LEU A 46 -0.84 -8.77 2.34
N LEU A 47 0.01 -9.33 1.48
CA LEU A 47 0.78 -8.54 0.50
C LEU A 47 -0.16 -7.77 -0.45
N VAL A 48 -1.19 -8.44 -0.98
CA VAL A 48 -2.17 -7.84 -1.89
C VAL A 48 -3.03 -6.79 -1.20
N GLU A 49 -3.46 -7.04 0.04
CA GLU A 49 -4.23 -6.08 0.85
C GLU A 49 -3.43 -4.80 1.09
N HIS A 50 -2.15 -4.90 1.45
CA HIS A 50 -1.26 -3.74 1.64
C HIS A 50 -1.16 -2.88 0.38
N GLU A 51 -0.93 -3.50 -0.78
CA GLU A 51 -0.87 -2.79 -2.05
C GLU A 51 -2.17 -2.07 -2.39
N LEU A 52 -3.30 -2.74 -2.16
CA LEU A 52 -4.62 -2.19 -2.45
C LEU A 52 -4.90 -0.94 -1.61
N SER A 53 -4.59 -1.00 -0.31
CA SER A 53 -4.74 0.15 0.60
C SER A 53 -3.89 1.34 0.15
N CYS A 54 -2.62 1.14 -0.22
CA CYS A 54 -1.78 2.23 -0.71
C CYS A 54 -2.29 2.83 -2.03
N LYS A 55 -2.79 2.00 -2.95
CA LYS A 55 -3.40 2.48 -4.20
C LYS A 55 -4.68 3.25 -3.97
N GLU A 56 -5.49 2.83 -3.00
CA GLU A 56 -6.71 3.52 -2.62
C GLU A 56 -6.41 4.89 -2.00
N GLU A 57 -5.43 4.97 -1.11
CA GLU A 57 -4.95 6.26 -0.59
C GLU A 57 -4.43 7.19 -1.69
N GLN A 58 -3.61 6.67 -2.61
CA GLN A 58 -3.10 7.45 -3.73
C GLN A 58 -4.25 7.93 -4.63
N ARG A 59 -5.24 7.08 -4.90
CA ARG A 59 -6.43 7.44 -5.67
C ARG A 59 -7.23 8.54 -4.98
N ILE A 60 -7.46 8.45 -3.68
CA ILE A 60 -8.15 9.49 -2.89
C ILE A 60 -7.36 10.79 -2.94
N LYS A 61 -6.04 10.75 -2.69
CA LYS A 61 -5.14 11.92 -2.78
C LYS A 61 -5.20 12.57 -4.16
N MET A 62 -5.20 11.79 -5.24
CA MET A 62 -5.32 12.29 -6.61
C MET A 62 -6.70 12.89 -6.89
N ALA A 63 -7.78 12.23 -6.47
CA ALA A 63 -9.14 12.72 -6.65
C ALA A 63 -9.33 14.09 -5.98
N ILE A 64 -8.81 14.26 -4.76
CA ILE A 64 -8.83 15.54 -4.03
C ILE A 64 -8.05 16.63 -4.79
N LYS A 65 -6.82 16.30 -5.25
CA LYS A 65 -5.99 17.23 -6.03
C LYS A 65 -6.68 17.67 -7.32
N ILE A 66 -7.27 16.73 -8.07
CA ILE A 66 -7.98 17.02 -9.32
C ILE A 66 -9.19 17.92 -9.06
N ALA A 67 -9.95 17.65 -8.00
CA ALA A 67 -11.12 18.43 -7.64
C ALA A 67 -10.79 19.82 -7.06
N LYS A 68 -9.49 20.17 -6.91
CA LYS A 68 -9.01 21.41 -6.29
C LYS A 68 -9.62 21.67 -4.91
N PHE A 69 -9.97 20.62 -4.17
CA PHE A 69 -10.50 20.77 -2.83
C PHE A 69 -9.36 21.17 -1.88
N PRO A 70 -9.43 22.34 -1.21
CA PRO A 70 -8.35 22.82 -0.35
C PRO A 70 -8.18 22.00 0.94
N CYS A 71 -9.18 21.20 1.34
CA CYS A 71 -9.10 20.30 2.49
C CYS A 71 -10.20 19.23 2.46
N VAL A 72 -9.88 18.02 2.96
CA VAL A 72 -10.85 16.94 3.18
C VAL A 72 -11.68 17.30 4.41
N ARG A 73 -12.93 17.72 4.23
CA ARG A 73 -13.83 17.91 5.36
C ARG A 73 -14.46 16.57 5.74
N THR A 74 -14.01 15.98 6.85
CA THR A 74 -14.68 14.85 7.48
C THR A 74 -15.94 15.33 8.21
N LEU A 75 -16.97 14.48 8.31
CA LEU A 75 -18.25 14.81 8.94
C LEU A 75 -18.11 15.26 10.41
N ASP A 76 -17.00 14.94 11.08
CA ASP A 76 -16.68 15.42 12.43
C ASP A 76 -16.61 16.95 12.53
N LEU A 77 -16.22 17.64 11.45
CA LEU A 77 -16.12 19.11 11.43
C LEU A 77 -17.49 19.80 11.45
N PHE A 78 -18.55 19.13 11.01
CA PHE A 78 -19.91 19.68 11.03
C PHE A 78 -20.57 19.58 12.40
N ARG A 79 -20.08 18.71 13.30
CA ARG A 79 -20.73 18.48 14.59
C ARG A 79 -20.48 19.59 15.62
N ASN A 80 -19.45 20.42 15.41
CA ASN A 80 -19.05 21.47 16.35
C ASN A 80 -19.30 22.90 15.86
N SER A 81 -19.95 23.06 14.70
CA SER A 81 -20.46 24.37 14.26
C SER A 81 -21.85 24.58 14.85
N ARG A 82 -21.91 25.02 16.11
CA ARG A 82 -23.13 25.66 16.64
C ARG A 82 -23.31 26.97 15.88
N ILE A 83 -24.29 26.99 14.98
CA ILE A 83 -25.01 28.20 14.59
C ILE A 83 -26.17 28.34 15.58
#